data_AF-A0A2G2NPU0-F1
#
_entry.id   AF-A0A2G2NPU0-F1
#
_cell.length_a   1.000
_cell.length_b   1.000
_cell.length_c   1.000
_cell.angle_alpha   90.00
_cell.angle_beta   90.00
_cell.angle_gamma   90.00
#
_symmetry.space_group_name_H-M   'P 1'
#
loop_
_entity.id
_entity.type
_entity.pdbx_description
1 polymer ?
#
loop_
_entity_poly.entity_id
_entity_poly.type
_entity_poly.pdbx_seq_one_letter_code
_entity_poly.pdbx_strand_id
1 'polypeptide(L)'
;MKDTKLALLIAAILIMLAALTREDPAASEEATAAVVPITYADKRGADRWQASMRQRFLEDPSNQIRMADAAIAQRDGRGPNEWLPSSGQCDYIGRFMAVMERYQLHHQEPGWRDWQAKRQRCYTQFQ
;
A
#
# COMPACT_ATOMS: atom_id res chain seq x y z
N MET A 1 34.67 -26.13 -39.57
CA MET A 1 33.46 -25.38 -39.97
C MET A 1 32.17 -25.85 -39.26
N LYS A 2 32.04 -27.13 -38.87
CA LYS A 2 30.88 -27.62 -38.10
C LYS A 2 30.94 -27.22 -36.63
N ASP A 3 32.14 -27.16 -36.07
CA ASP A 3 32.37 -26.93 -34.63
C ASP A 3 32.00 -25.51 -34.21
N THR A 4 32.29 -24.51 -35.06
CA THR A 4 31.93 -23.11 -34.82
C THR A 4 30.41 -22.88 -34.89
N LYS A 5 29.70 -23.58 -35.78
CA LYS A 5 28.24 -23.49 -35.89
C LYS A 5 27.55 -24.11 -34.67
N LEU A 6 28.08 -25.22 -34.16
CA LEU A 6 27.57 -25.86 -32.95
C LEU A 6 27.82 -24.97 -31.71
N ALA A 7 29.01 -24.38 -31.60
CA ALA A 7 29.33 -23.46 -30.51
C ALA A 7 28.43 -22.20 -30.51
N LEU A 8 28.14 -21.64 -31.68
CA LEU A 8 27.24 -20.50 -31.83
C LEU A 8 25.80 -20.84 -31.43
N LEU A 9 25.30 -22.04 -31.78
CA LEU A 9 23.96 -22.48 -31.39
C LEU A 9 23.85 -22.70 -29.88
N ILE A 10 24.86 -23.31 -29.25
CA ILE A 10 24.89 -23.49 -27.80
C ILE A 10 24.92 -22.14 -27.09
N ALA A 11 25.76 -21.20 -27.54
CA ALA A 11 25.82 -19.85 -26.98
C ALA A 11 24.47 -19.11 -27.12
N ALA A 12 23.82 -19.21 -28.29
CA ALA A 12 22.50 -18.60 -28.50
C ALA A 12 21.42 -19.22 -27.59
N ILE A 13 21.44 -20.54 -27.40
CA ILE A 13 20.52 -21.25 -26.51
C ILE A 13 20.75 -20.83 -25.06
N LEU A 14 22.01 -20.71 -24.60
CA LEU A 14 22.34 -20.25 -23.26
C LEU A 14 21.91 -18.79 -23.03
N ILE A 15 22.10 -17.92 -24.01
CA ILE A 15 21.65 -16.52 -23.97
C ILE A 15 20.11 -16.44 -23.91
N MET A 16 19.41 -17.24 -24.72
CA MET A 16 17.96 -17.32 -24.71
C MET A 16 17.41 -17.88 -23.39
N LEU A 17 18.01 -18.95 -22.85
CA LEU A 17 17.67 -19.49 -21.54
C LEU A 17 17.87 -18.46 -20.43
N ALA A 18 19.01 -17.74 -20.43
CA ALA A 18 19.26 -16.66 -19.47
C ALA A 18 18.27 -15.49 -19.60
N ALA A 19 17.78 -15.20 -20.80
CA ALA A 19 16.74 -14.18 -21.03
C ALA A 19 15.36 -14.64 -20.55
N LEU A 20 15.06 -15.94 -20.62
CA LEU A 20 13.81 -16.53 -20.12
C LEU A 20 13.79 -16.69 -18.60
N THR A 21 14.95 -16.83 -17.97
CA THR A 21 15.11 -16.88 -16.50
C THR A 21 15.51 -15.53 -15.92
N ARG A 22 15.22 -14.42 -16.60
CA ARG A 22 15.40 -13.09 -16.02
C ARG A 22 14.34 -12.91 -14.93
N GLU A 23 14.61 -13.46 -13.75
CA GLU A 23 14.00 -12.99 -12.51
C GLU A 23 14.38 -11.52 -12.41
N ASP A 24 13.43 -10.62 -12.64
CA ASP A 24 13.64 -9.20 -12.44
C ASP A 24 13.99 -9.01 -10.96
N PRO A 25 15.24 -8.67 -10.58
CA PRO A 25 15.62 -8.58 -9.18
C PRO A 25 15.07 -7.31 -8.49
N ALA A 26 14.03 -6.70 -9.06
CA ALA A 26 13.57 -5.36 -8.70
C ALA A 26 12.08 -5.10 -8.92
N ALA A 27 11.26 -6.11 -9.25
CA ALA A 27 9.84 -5.97 -8.95
C ALA A 27 9.72 -6.07 -7.42
N SER A 28 9.72 -4.92 -6.73
CA SER A 28 9.35 -4.90 -5.32
C SER A 28 8.03 -5.65 -5.21
N GLU A 29 7.98 -6.73 -4.45
CA GLU A 29 6.73 -7.45 -4.24
C GLU A 29 5.72 -6.43 -3.70
N GLU A 30 4.66 -6.21 -4.49
CA GLU A 30 3.60 -5.26 -4.19
C GLU A 30 2.30 -6.01 -4.03
N ALA A 31 1.62 -5.77 -2.93
CA ALA A 31 0.31 -6.34 -2.64
C ALA A 31 -0.75 -5.25 -2.51
N THR A 32 -2.01 -5.68 -2.60
CA THR A 32 -3.14 -4.86 -2.18
C THR A 32 -3.20 -4.83 -0.65
N ALA A 33 -3.15 -3.64 -0.08
CA ALA A 33 -3.25 -3.38 1.35
C ALA A 33 -4.46 -2.52 1.67
N ALA A 34 -5.01 -2.67 2.86
CA ALA A 34 -6.02 -1.74 3.37
C ALA A 34 -5.37 -0.38 3.68
N VAL A 35 -5.96 0.76 3.30
CA VAL A 35 -5.44 2.10 3.65
C VAL A 35 -5.49 2.29 5.16
N VAL A 36 -6.65 2.02 5.77
CA VAL A 36 -6.90 1.91 7.21
C VAL A 36 -6.88 0.42 7.57
N PRO A 37 -5.87 -0.06 8.31
CA PRO A 37 -5.80 -1.45 8.76
C PRO A 37 -7.00 -1.83 9.64
N ILE A 38 -7.53 -3.04 9.50
CA ILE A 38 -8.65 -3.49 10.35
C ILE A 38 -8.27 -3.50 11.84
N THR A 39 -7.03 -3.84 12.18
CA THR A 39 -6.52 -3.77 13.56
C THR A 39 -6.48 -2.34 14.11
N TYR A 40 -6.27 -1.34 13.25
CA TYR A 40 -6.34 0.07 13.60
C TYR A 40 -7.78 0.51 13.87
N ALA A 41 -8.70 0.05 13.01
CA ALA A 41 -10.13 0.31 13.10
C ALA A 41 -10.75 -0.37 14.34
N ASP A 42 -10.34 -1.60 14.67
CA ASP A 42 -10.85 -2.36 15.81
C ASP A 42 -10.59 -1.62 17.12
N LYS A 43 -9.38 -1.04 17.29
CA LYS A 43 -9.04 -0.18 18.43
C LYS A 43 -9.87 1.12 18.51
N ARG A 44 -10.66 1.44 17.48
CA ARG A 44 -11.47 2.66 17.34
C ARG A 44 -12.96 2.36 17.17
N GLY A 45 -13.39 1.14 17.51
CA GLY A 45 -14.81 0.78 17.58
C GLY A 45 -15.31 -0.15 16.48
N ALA A 46 -14.44 -0.55 15.53
CA ALA A 46 -14.82 -1.55 14.51
C ALA A 46 -14.97 -2.97 15.08
N ASP A 47 -14.44 -3.21 16.28
CA ASP A 47 -14.63 -4.44 17.05
C ASP A 47 -16.11 -4.69 17.38
N ARG A 48 -16.90 -3.62 17.50
CA ARG A 48 -18.34 -3.66 17.80
C ARG A 48 -19.23 -3.68 16.55
N TRP A 49 -18.65 -3.69 15.34
CA TRP A 49 -19.44 -3.69 14.12
C TRP A 49 -20.21 -4.99 13.93
N GLN A 50 -21.42 -4.88 13.40
CA GLN A 50 -22.11 -6.02 12.82
C GLN A 50 -21.30 -6.56 11.64
N ALA A 51 -21.42 -7.86 11.36
CA ALA A 51 -20.70 -8.54 10.30
C ALA A 51 -20.84 -7.84 8.93
N SER A 52 -22.03 -7.34 8.60
CA SER A 52 -22.30 -6.62 7.35
C SER A 52 -21.55 -5.29 7.22
N MET A 53 -21.28 -4.59 8.32
CA MET A 53 -20.47 -3.37 8.32
C MET A 53 -18.98 -3.70 8.21
N ARG A 54 -18.52 -4.74 8.91
CA ARG A 54 -17.13 -5.22 8.82
C ARG A 54 -16.80 -5.69 7.41
N GLN A 55 -17.69 -6.45 6.77
CA GLN A 55 -17.52 -6.91 5.39
C GLN A 55 -17.42 -5.72 4.43
N ARG A 56 -18.34 -4.75 4.53
CA ARG A 56 -18.28 -3.52 3.73
C ARG A 56 -16.94 -2.79 3.85
N PHE A 57 -16.38 -2.69 5.07
CA PHE A 57 -15.08 -2.06 5.30
C PHE A 57 -13.91 -2.82 4.67
N LEU A 58 -13.91 -4.15 4.74
CA LEU A 58 -12.86 -5.00 4.18
C LEU A 58 -12.90 -5.02 2.64
N GLU A 59 -14.09 -4.89 2.07
CA GLU A 59 -14.32 -4.91 0.62
C GLU A 59 -14.28 -3.51 -0.01
N ASP A 60 -14.23 -2.43 0.78
CA ASP A 60 -14.29 -1.05 0.29
C ASP A 60 -13.08 -0.72 -0.62
N PRO A 61 -13.28 -0.46 -1.92
CA PRO A 61 -12.19 -0.10 -2.82
C PRO A 61 -11.49 1.22 -2.43
N SER A 62 -12.19 2.12 -1.75
CA SER A 62 -11.60 3.36 -1.21
C SER A 62 -10.66 3.09 -0.03
N ASN A 63 -10.83 1.95 0.64
CA ASN A 63 -9.92 1.46 1.67
C ASN A 63 -8.84 0.53 1.10
N GLN A 64 -8.63 0.46 -0.22
CA GLN A 64 -7.59 -0.38 -0.83
C GLN A 64 -6.52 0.46 -1.52
N ILE A 65 -5.27 0.01 -1.45
CA ILE A 65 -4.11 0.64 -2.09
C ILE A 65 -3.05 -0.42 -2.46
N ARG A 66 -2.34 -0.23 -3.58
CA ARG A 66 -1.16 -1.05 -3.90
C ARG A 66 0.05 -0.48 -3.16
N MET A 67 0.76 -1.34 -2.45
CA MET A 67 1.92 -0.95 -1.65
C MET A 67 2.98 -2.04 -1.73
N ALA A 68 4.25 -1.65 -1.68
CA ALA A 68 5.33 -2.60 -1.51
C ALA A 68 5.19 -3.36 -0.18
N ASP A 69 5.50 -4.65 -0.19
CA ASP A 69 5.37 -5.52 0.99
C ASP A 69 6.22 -5.03 2.16
N ALA A 70 7.42 -4.51 1.86
CA ALA A 70 8.25 -3.85 2.85
C ALA A 70 7.57 -2.63 3.49
N ALA A 71 6.79 -1.86 2.74
CA ALA A 71 6.04 -0.72 3.28
C ALA A 71 4.83 -1.18 4.13
N ILE A 72 4.17 -2.27 3.74
CA ILE A 72 3.08 -2.89 4.53
C ILE A 72 3.62 -3.37 5.88
N ALA A 73 4.75 -4.09 5.84
CA ALA A 73 5.45 -4.58 7.02
C ALA A 73 5.97 -3.44 7.89
N GLN A 74 6.55 -2.40 7.29
CA GLN A 74 6.97 -1.21 8.02
C GLN A 74 5.80 -0.52 8.69
N ARG A 75 4.64 -0.35 8.03
CA ARG A 75 3.48 0.29 8.64
C ARG A 75 2.94 -0.48 9.84
N ASP A 76 2.86 -1.81 9.76
CA ASP A 76 2.48 -2.69 10.89
C ASP A 76 1.21 -2.24 11.63
N GLY A 77 0.12 -2.00 10.89
CA GLY A 77 -1.16 -1.62 11.49
C GLY A 77 -1.21 -0.20 12.12
N ARG A 78 -0.15 0.60 12.01
CA ARG A 78 -0.06 1.94 12.59
C ARG A 78 -0.79 3.01 11.78
N GLY A 79 -1.12 4.11 12.46
CA GLY A 79 -1.81 5.25 11.86
C GLY A 79 -0.88 6.38 11.40
N PRO A 80 -1.42 7.42 10.73
CA PRO A 80 -0.66 8.58 10.22
C PRO A 80 0.23 9.35 11.21
N ASN A 81 0.00 9.23 12.52
CA ASN A 81 0.88 9.81 13.55
C ASN A 81 2.19 9.05 13.74
N GLU A 82 2.17 7.74 13.47
CA GLU A 82 3.28 6.83 13.76
C GLU A 82 3.98 6.38 12.48
N TRP A 83 3.27 6.38 11.34
CA TRP A 83 3.82 5.98 10.06
C TRP A 83 3.14 6.70 8.90
N LEU A 84 3.95 7.13 7.94
CA LEU A 84 3.53 7.64 6.63
C LEU A 84 4.50 7.11 5.56
N PRO A 85 4.05 6.96 4.30
CA PRO A 85 4.94 6.61 3.21
C PRO A 85 5.99 7.70 2.98
N SER A 86 7.15 7.33 2.43
CA SER A 86 8.24 8.28 2.14
C SER A 86 7.85 9.31 1.06
N SER A 87 7.00 8.91 0.11
CA SER A 87 6.40 9.75 -0.92
C SER A 87 4.87 9.71 -0.84
N GLY A 88 4.19 10.68 -1.45
CA GLY A 88 2.72 10.69 -1.52
C GLY A 88 2.01 10.83 -0.17
N GLN A 89 2.67 11.42 0.86
CA GLN A 89 2.10 11.55 2.20
C GLN A 89 0.75 12.28 2.23
N CYS A 90 0.60 13.31 1.39
CA CYS A 90 -0.61 14.12 1.29
C CYS A 90 -1.80 13.31 0.76
N ASP A 91 -1.59 12.53 -0.29
CA ASP A 91 -2.63 11.65 -0.83
C ASP A 91 -2.98 10.53 0.14
N TYR A 92 -1.96 9.94 0.79
CA TYR A 92 -2.15 8.88 1.76
C TYR A 92 -2.97 9.34 2.97
N ILE A 93 -2.60 10.47 3.60
CA ILE A 93 -3.34 10.99 4.75
C ILE A 93 -4.77 11.39 4.35
N GLY A 94 -4.96 11.98 3.16
CA GLY A 94 -6.29 12.31 2.64
C GLY A 94 -7.18 11.08 2.48
N ARG A 95 -6.66 10.01 1.86
CA ARG A 95 -7.37 8.73 1.72
C ARG A 95 -7.67 8.09 3.07
N PHE A 96 -6.69 8.05 3.97
CA PHE A 96 -6.85 7.49 5.31
C PHE A 96 -7.96 8.21 6.08
N MET A 97 -7.96 9.54 6.07
CA MET A 97 -8.99 10.35 6.70
C MET A 97 -10.37 10.11 6.07
N ALA A 98 -10.48 10.08 4.74
CA ALA A 98 -11.77 9.86 4.07
C ALA A 98 -12.41 8.51 4.45
N VAL A 99 -11.60 7.45 4.60
CA VAL A 99 -12.09 6.15 5.09
C VAL A 99 -12.52 6.27 6.56
N MET A 100 -11.69 6.86 7.43
CA MET A 100 -12.03 7.06 8.85
C MET A 100 -13.32 7.87 9.05
N GLU A 101 -13.60 8.86 8.20
CA GLU A 101 -14.84 9.64 8.18
C GLU A 101 -16.02 8.77 7.75
N ARG A 102 -15.91 8.07 6.61
CA ARG A 102 -16.96 7.20 6.06
C ARG A 102 -17.45 6.16 7.06
N TYR A 103 -16.53 5.60 7.85
CA TYR A 103 -16.82 4.57 8.85
C TYR A 103 -16.97 5.13 10.27
N GLN A 104 -17.03 6.45 10.44
CA GLN A 104 -17.24 7.13 11.72
C GLN A 104 -16.21 6.78 12.81
N LEU A 105 -15.01 6.35 12.42
CA LEU A 105 -13.91 5.97 13.33
C LEU A 105 -13.12 7.18 13.84
N HIS A 106 -13.22 8.31 13.14
CA HIS A 106 -12.46 9.53 13.42
C HIS A 106 -12.72 10.14 14.80
N HIS A 107 -13.90 9.94 15.39
CA HIS A 107 -14.23 10.45 16.73
C HIS A 107 -13.36 9.86 17.84
N GLN A 108 -12.78 8.67 17.60
CA GLN A 108 -11.90 7.96 18.52
C GLN A 108 -10.41 8.21 18.22
N GLU A 109 -10.09 9.13 17.30
CA GLU A 109 -8.71 9.46 16.92
C GLU A 109 -8.26 10.77 17.59
N PRO A 110 -7.37 10.73 18.60
CA PRO A 110 -6.88 11.94 19.26
C PRO A 110 -6.15 12.89 18.29
N GLY A 111 -5.43 12.35 17.30
CA GLY A 111 -4.68 13.13 16.32
C GLY A 111 -5.52 13.78 15.21
N TRP A 112 -6.85 13.63 15.25
CA TRP A 112 -7.70 13.99 14.12
C TRP A 112 -7.59 15.46 13.69
N ARG A 113 -7.56 16.39 14.66
CA ARG A 113 -7.44 17.83 14.38
C ARG A 113 -6.11 18.18 13.71
N ASP A 114 -5.03 17.56 14.16
CA ASP A 114 -3.69 17.79 13.59
C ASP A 114 -3.61 17.29 12.15
N TRP A 115 -4.28 16.16 11.86
CA TRP A 115 -4.37 15.63 10.52
C TRP A 115 -5.19 16.52 9.59
N GLN A 116 -6.27 17.13 10.07
CA GLN A 116 -7.03 18.13 9.31
C GLN A 116 -6.15 19.33 8.94
N ALA A 117 -5.36 19.84 9.89
CA ALA A 117 -4.41 20.92 9.61
C ALA A 117 -3.32 20.49 8.61
N LYS A 118 -2.79 19.26 8.74
CA LYS A 118 -1.81 18.70 7.79
C LYS A 118 -2.40 18.54 6.39
N ARG A 119 -3.61 18.01 6.27
CA ARG A 119 -4.35 17.87 5.01
C ARG A 119 -4.59 19.24 4.37
N GLN A 120 -4.92 20.26 5.15
CA GLN A 120 -5.11 21.60 4.59
C GLN A 120 -3.82 22.18 4.00
N ARG A 121 -2.68 22.01 4.69
CA ARG A 121 -1.37 22.42 4.15
C ARG A 121 -1.04 21.69 2.85
N CYS A 122 -1.36 20.41 2.77
CA CYS A 122 -1.22 19.61 1.55
C CYS A 122 -2.04 20.16 0.37
N TYR A 123 -3.21 20.76 0.59
CA TYR A 123 -3.99 21.37 -0.50
C TYR A 123 -3.47 22.76 -0.88
N THR A 124 -3.00 23.55 0.09
CA THR A 124 -2.60 24.94 -0.17
C THR A 124 -1.19 25.10 -0.73
N GLN A 125 -0.31 24.10 -0.59
CA GLN A 125 1.06 24.15 -1.13
C GLN A 125 1.18 23.76 -2.61
N PHE A 126 0.08 23.32 -3.23
CA PHE A 126 0.04 22.90 -4.65
C PHE A 126 -1.00 23.70 -5.47
N GLN A 127 -1.33 24.93 -5.04
CA GLN A 127 -1.95 25.98 -5.86
C GLN A 127 -0.95 27.12 -6.04
#